data_AF-A0A2E8M946-F1
#
_entry.id   AF-A0A2E8M946-F1
#
_cell.length_a   1.000
_cell.length_b   1.000
_cell.length_c   1.000
_cell.angle_alpha   90.00
_cell.angle_beta   90.00
_cell.angle_gamma   90.00
#
_symmetry.space_group_name_H-M   'P 1'
#
loop_
_entity.id
_entity.type
_entity.pdbx_description
1 polymer ?
#
loop_
_entity_poly.entity_id
_entity_poly.type
_entity_poly.pdbx_seq_one_letter_code
_entity_poly.pdbx_strand_id
1 'polypeptide(L)'
;MFGEEYPPVQKQKKIASEAKTIAVARVEDPEEVKSWKDSPVQRKRRYIGESDEGLNWEGKREEGKSYSWMVVWSCALMVAVLSAVGIFLVKNAPSKKGTSTPTVIGGAASAAALEKSLQLPQNTSYLNEEGIDVIKKTVEGYEKFDVVKIENAVKGFVTSGSIQERLSFVRDPERVKPLMEKYYGNEEFEPEGFEELNRGEIRYRGDFFTSFVRIGDFSSGPIAVERFEDGDNFSYRVDWESWVGYCEMSAEDLIRVKPTEPKLLRIILRQGSYYNYEYSDDRVWAAYRLDFRNSDRALLAYARRNSQEGEILAELFRDSEELLYTLKIRYPENARSGDQVEIVELLGQGWIEDIPKIEKKDE
;
A
#
# COMPACT_ATOMS: atom_id res chain seq x y z
N MET A 1 85.90 14.89 -2.95
CA MET A 1 85.26 16.22 -2.87
C MET A 1 84.08 16.08 -1.93
N PHE A 2 84.29 16.48 -0.67
CA PHE A 2 83.36 16.87 0.43
C PHE A 2 82.04 16.06 0.60
N GLY A 3 81.76 15.34 1.71
CA GLY A 3 81.82 15.75 3.14
C GLY A 3 80.65 16.71 3.42
N GLU A 4 79.72 16.57 4.36
CA GLU A 4 79.69 16.14 5.79
C GLU A 4 78.20 15.91 6.18
N GLU A 5 77.81 14.84 6.88
CA GLU A 5 77.59 14.67 8.34
C GLU A 5 76.35 15.33 9.00
N TYR A 6 75.70 14.49 9.83
CA TYR A 6 74.57 14.61 10.79
C TYR A 6 74.79 15.66 11.92
N PRO A 7 73.92 15.95 12.94
CA PRO A 7 72.88 15.10 13.60
C PRO A 7 71.60 15.84 14.16
N PRO A 8 70.72 15.19 14.97
CA PRO A 8 69.37 15.67 15.35
C PRO A 8 69.27 16.25 16.79
N VAL A 9 68.25 17.07 17.08
CA VAL A 9 67.95 17.61 18.43
C VAL A 9 66.42 17.66 18.63
N GLN A 10 65.83 16.70 19.35
CA GLN A 10 65.40 16.71 20.77
C GLN A 10 64.37 17.78 21.22
N LYS A 11 63.18 17.25 21.56
CA LYS A 11 62.30 17.52 22.74
C LYS A 11 62.02 18.98 23.14
N GLN A 12 60.75 19.35 23.08
CA GLN A 12 60.10 20.07 24.19
C GLN A 12 58.78 19.40 24.61
N LYS A 13 58.68 19.20 25.93
CA LYS A 13 57.56 18.67 26.71
C LYS A 13 56.60 19.81 27.07
N LYS A 14 55.37 19.42 27.47
CA LYS A 14 54.45 20.10 28.43
C LYS A 14 53.67 21.28 27.77
N ILE A 15 52.36 21.50 27.97
CA ILE A 15 51.46 21.34 29.11
C ILE A 15 50.01 21.24 28.58
N ALA A 16 49.17 20.42 29.22
CA ALA A 16 47.71 20.45 29.05
C ALA A 16 47.10 21.64 29.79
N SER A 17 46.22 22.41 29.16
CA SER A 17 45.26 23.25 29.86
C SER A 17 43.96 23.35 29.06
N GLU A 18 42.88 22.92 29.70
CA GLU A 18 41.49 23.10 29.30
C GLU A 18 41.21 24.57 28.93
N ALA A 19 40.52 24.79 27.81
CA ALA A 19 39.82 26.03 27.56
C ALA A 19 38.41 25.70 27.05
N LYS A 20 37.43 25.89 27.95
CA LYS A 20 36.01 25.95 27.66
C LYS A 20 35.75 26.97 26.55
N THR A 21 35.23 26.53 25.41
CA THR A 21 34.63 27.45 24.45
C THR A 21 33.20 27.74 24.87
N ILE A 22 33.01 28.93 25.44
CA ILE A 22 31.71 29.51 25.75
C ILE A 22 31.06 29.91 24.42
N ALA A 23 29.83 29.45 24.19
CA ALA A 23 29.00 29.90 23.08
C ALA A 23 28.65 31.38 23.29
N VAL A 24 29.15 32.24 22.40
CA VAL A 24 28.70 33.64 22.29
C VAL A 24 27.68 33.68 21.17
N ALA A 25 26.41 33.88 21.53
CA ALA A 25 25.34 34.14 20.57
C ALA A 25 25.61 35.50 19.91
N ARG A 26 25.88 35.49 18.61
CA ARG A 26 25.89 36.70 17.79
C ARG A 26 24.46 36.97 17.36
N VAL A 27 23.91 38.09 17.80
CA VAL A 27 22.65 38.64 17.28
C VAL A 27 23.00 39.31 15.95
N GLU A 28 22.50 38.77 14.85
CA GLU A 28 22.59 39.38 13.52
C GLU A 28 21.24 40.03 13.16
N ASP A 29 21.33 41.26 12.63
CA ASP A 29 20.24 42.14 12.22
C ASP A 29 19.48 41.56 10.99
N PRO A 30 18.16 41.75 10.85
CA PRO A 30 17.30 40.89 10.03
C PRO A 30 17.19 41.27 8.53
N GLU A 31 18.15 41.97 7.93
CA GLU A 31 18.00 42.49 6.54
C GLU A 31 18.87 41.86 5.44
N GLU A 32 19.64 40.79 5.69
CA GLU A 32 20.33 40.08 4.60
C GLU A 32 20.12 38.56 4.65
N VAL A 33 18.92 38.11 4.24
CA VAL A 33 18.71 36.73 3.75
C VAL A 33 18.32 36.79 2.28
N LYS A 34 19.32 36.73 1.40
CA LYS A 34 19.09 36.52 -0.03
C LYS A 34 18.55 35.10 -0.26
N SER A 35 17.28 35.08 -0.67
CA SER A 35 16.48 34.01 -1.23
C SER A 35 17.26 32.90 -1.96
N TRP A 36 17.40 31.75 -1.29
CA TRP A 36 17.62 30.45 -1.95
C TRP A 36 16.26 29.78 -2.15
N LYS A 37 15.47 30.33 -3.07
CA LYS A 37 14.29 29.68 -3.64
C LYS A 37 14.47 29.71 -5.14
N ASP A 38 15.04 28.63 -5.67
CA ASP A 38 14.80 28.12 -7.03
C ASP A 38 15.57 26.79 -7.19
N SER A 39 14.98 25.71 -6.69
CA SER A 39 15.23 24.34 -7.12
C SER A 39 14.01 23.48 -6.74
N PRO A 40 13.41 22.72 -7.66
CA PRO A 40 12.07 22.18 -7.47
C PRO A 40 12.12 20.83 -6.73
N VAL A 41 12.01 20.87 -5.41
CA VAL A 41 11.65 19.69 -4.60
C VAL A 41 10.21 19.85 -4.15
N GLN A 42 9.28 19.25 -4.88
CA GLN A 42 7.89 19.10 -4.44
C GLN A 42 7.42 17.66 -4.64
N ARG A 43 7.58 16.83 -3.62
CA ARG A 43 6.57 15.79 -3.36
C ARG A 43 5.33 16.49 -2.81
N LYS A 44 4.41 16.86 -3.69
CA LYS A 44 3.03 17.16 -3.29
C LYS A 44 2.24 15.87 -3.32
N ARG A 45 2.13 15.18 -2.18
CA ARG A 45 0.95 14.33 -1.92
C ARG A 45 -0.13 15.26 -1.41
N ARG A 46 -1.05 15.67 -2.29
CA ARG A 46 -2.23 16.41 -1.86
C ARG A 46 -3.26 15.37 -1.43
N TYR A 47 -3.54 15.36 -0.14
CA TYR A 47 -4.62 14.64 0.51
C TYR A 47 -5.93 14.84 -0.28
N ILE A 48 -6.60 13.77 -0.69
CA ILE A 48 -8.03 13.83 -1.06
C ILE A 48 -8.80 13.90 0.26
N GLY A 49 -8.82 15.10 0.81
CA GLY A 49 -9.90 15.60 1.65
C GLY A 49 -10.70 16.53 0.75
N GLU A 50 -11.92 16.09 0.45
CA GLU A 50 -13.00 16.88 -0.15
C GLU A 50 -13.18 18.24 0.56
N SER A 51 -13.67 19.26 -0.17
CA SER A 51 -13.84 20.71 0.12
C SER A 51 -12.65 21.60 -0.30
N ASP A 52 -12.79 22.71 -1.04
CA ASP A 52 -13.90 23.60 -1.35
C ASP A 52 -13.63 24.34 -2.68
N GLU A 53 -14.65 24.52 -3.52
CA GLU A 53 -14.84 25.76 -4.28
C GLU A 53 -16.30 26.23 -4.14
N GLY A 54 -16.55 26.99 -3.08
CA GLY A 54 -17.23 28.30 -3.19
C GLY A 54 -18.74 28.40 -2.90
N LEU A 55 -19.04 29.11 -1.79
CA LEU A 55 -20.21 30.00 -1.54
C LEU A 55 -21.48 29.31 -1.02
N ASN A 56 -22.20 29.79 0.00
CA ASN A 56 -22.27 31.10 0.66
C ASN A 56 -22.98 30.93 2.03
N TRP A 57 -22.51 31.57 3.09
CA TRP A 57 -23.16 31.54 4.41
C TRP A 57 -24.09 32.75 4.61
N GLU A 58 -25.29 32.44 5.11
CA GLU A 58 -26.30 33.31 5.75
C GLU A 58 -27.44 33.89 4.87
N GLY A 59 -28.63 33.31 5.06
CA GLY A 59 -29.89 33.81 4.51
C GLY A 59 -31.11 32.97 4.92
N LYS A 60 -31.68 33.31 6.08
CA LYS A 60 -33.06 33.09 6.59
C LYS A 60 -33.93 31.91 6.08
N ARG A 61 -34.59 31.29 7.07
CA ARG A 61 -35.81 30.47 6.96
C ARG A 61 -36.85 31.09 6.02
N GLU A 62 -37.47 30.27 5.17
CA GLU A 62 -38.92 30.00 5.19
C GLU A 62 -39.28 28.82 4.27
N GLU A 63 -40.52 28.37 4.45
CA GLU A 63 -41.11 27.05 4.23
C GLU A 63 -41.23 26.55 2.78
N GLY A 64 -41.43 25.23 2.64
CA GLY A 64 -42.19 24.66 1.51
C GLY A 64 -41.51 23.53 0.73
N LYS A 65 -41.45 22.32 1.28
CA LYS A 65 -41.36 21.11 0.43
C LYS A 65 -42.62 20.26 0.63
N SER A 66 -43.48 20.34 -0.38
CA SER A 66 -44.63 19.47 -0.60
C SER A 66 -44.14 18.02 -0.74
N TYR A 67 -44.48 17.19 0.24
CA TYR A 67 -44.34 15.74 0.11
C TYR A 67 -45.60 15.22 -0.59
N SER A 68 -45.41 14.43 -1.65
CA SER A 68 -46.51 13.71 -2.30
C SER A 68 -47.33 12.97 -1.25
N TRP A 69 -48.64 13.22 -1.19
CA TRP A 69 -49.55 12.65 -0.19
C TRP A 69 -49.44 11.11 -0.11
N MET A 70 -49.06 10.45 -1.21
CA MET A 70 -48.85 9.01 -1.27
C MET A 70 -47.70 8.53 -0.36
N VAL A 71 -46.67 9.33 -0.13
CA VAL A 71 -45.54 8.99 0.76
C VAL A 71 -45.98 9.04 2.23
N VAL A 72 -46.82 10.01 2.58
CA VAL A 72 -47.38 10.13 3.94
C VAL A 72 -48.31 8.95 4.25
N TRP A 73 -49.13 8.53 3.28
CA TRP A 73 -50.00 7.37 3.43
C TRP A 73 -49.22 6.07 3.52
N SER A 74 -48.11 5.92 2.77
CA SER A 74 -47.24 4.75 2.86
C SER A 74 -46.57 4.62 4.23
N CYS A 75 -46.08 5.73 4.80
CA CYS A 75 -45.49 5.74 6.14
C CYS A 75 -46.54 5.45 7.22
N ALA A 76 -47.75 6.02 7.11
CA ALA A 76 -48.84 5.76 8.04
C ALA A 76 -49.31 4.29 8.01
N LEU A 77 -49.41 3.69 6.81
CA LEU A 77 -49.76 2.28 6.65
C LEU A 77 -48.68 1.36 7.24
N MET A 78 -47.40 1.66 7.03
CA MET A 78 -46.30 0.88 7.61
C MET A 78 -46.35 0.90 9.14
N VAL A 79 -46.58 2.08 9.75
CA VAL A 79 -46.72 2.17 11.22
C VAL A 79 -47.94 1.39 11.70
N ALA A 80 -49.08 1.47 11.00
CA ALA A 80 -50.29 0.72 11.37
C ALA A 80 -50.08 -0.81 11.29
N VAL A 81 -49.40 -1.30 10.25
CA VAL A 81 -49.09 -2.73 10.08
C VAL A 81 -48.14 -3.20 11.18
N LEU A 82 -47.07 -2.46 11.46
CA LEU A 82 -46.14 -2.82 12.54
C LEU A 82 -46.79 -2.80 13.92
N SER A 83 -47.71 -1.85 14.15
CA SER A 83 -48.50 -1.77 15.39
C SER A 83 -49.44 -2.96 15.53
N ALA A 84 -50.14 -3.34 14.44
CA ALA A 84 -51.05 -4.47 14.43
C ALA A 84 -50.30 -5.81 14.62
N VAL A 85 -49.13 -5.97 14.00
CA VAL A 85 -48.26 -7.14 14.20
C VAL A 85 -47.74 -7.19 15.64
N GLY A 86 -47.32 -6.06 16.22
CA GLY A 86 -46.91 -5.97 17.62
C GLY A 86 -48.04 -6.38 18.58
N ILE A 87 -49.26 -5.87 18.37
CA ILE A 87 -50.44 -6.23 19.18
C ILE A 87 -50.80 -7.71 19.01
N PHE A 88 -50.71 -8.26 17.79
CA PHE A 88 -50.97 -9.67 17.52
C PHE A 88 -49.95 -10.57 18.24
N LEU A 89 -48.65 -10.21 18.19
CA LEU A 89 -47.61 -10.94 18.90
C LEU A 89 -47.78 -10.86 20.43
N VAL A 90 -48.17 -9.71 20.96
CA VAL A 90 -48.42 -9.55 22.41
C VAL A 90 -49.68 -10.29 22.86
N LYS A 91 -50.74 -10.30 22.06
CA LYS A 91 -51.98 -11.04 22.37
C LYS A 91 -51.82 -12.57 22.24
N ASN A 92 -50.98 -13.03 21.31
CA ASN A 92 -50.72 -14.46 21.11
C ASN A 92 -49.48 -14.98 21.85
N ALA A 93 -48.78 -14.13 22.61
CA ALA A 93 -47.70 -14.55 23.47
C ALA A 93 -48.25 -15.38 24.65
N PRO A 94 -47.82 -16.63 24.84
CA PRO A 94 -48.26 -17.45 25.97
C PRO A 94 -47.81 -16.80 27.29
N SER A 95 -48.78 -16.53 28.17
CA SER A 95 -48.56 -15.96 29.50
C SER A 95 -47.66 -16.88 30.34
N LYS A 96 -46.38 -16.52 30.46
CA LYS A 96 -45.51 -17.02 31.52
C LYS A 96 -45.35 -15.92 32.57
N LYS A 97 -46.09 -16.03 33.68
CA LYS A 97 -45.74 -15.35 34.93
C LYS A 97 -44.39 -15.90 35.40
N GLY A 98 -43.33 -15.13 35.21
CA GLY A 98 -42.00 -15.43 35.73
C GLY A 98 -41.86 -14.93 37.16
N THR A 99 -42.08 -15.81 38.13
CA THR A 99 -41.44 -15.72 39.44
C THR A 99 -39.98 -16.09 39.24
N SER A 100 -39.05 -15.20 39.58
CA SER A 100 -37.61 -15.45 39.47
C SER A 100 -37.19 -16.55 40.45
N THR A 101 -37.03 -17.77 39.93
CA THR A 101 -36.16 -18.79 40.51
C THR A 101 -35.09 -19.13 39.47
N PRO A 102 -33.81 -19.29 39.86
CA PRO A 102 -32.75 -19.57 38.92
C PRO A 102 -32.96 -21.00 38.41
N THR A 103 -33.34 -21.14 37.13
CA THR A 103 -33.42 -22.46 36.52
C THR A 103 -32.00 -22.93 36.24
N VAL A 104 -31.47 -23.77 37.13
CA VAL A 104 -30.29 -24.58 36.86
C VAL A 104 -30.65 -25.49 35.68
N ILE A 105 -30.01 -25.27 34.54
CA ILE A 105 -30.09 -26.20 33.41
C ILE A 105 -29.45 -27.51 33.91
N GLY A 106 -30.27 -28.53 34.15
CA GLY A 106 -29.78 -29.83 34.59
C GLY A 106 -28.78 -30.39 33.58
N GLY A 107 -27.71 -31.02 34.06
CA GLY A 107 -26.56 -31.44 33.25
C GLY A 107 -26.91 -32.30 32.03
N ALA A 108 -28.05 -33.00 32.03
CA ALA A 108 -28.53 -33.74 30.88
C ALA A 108 -29.02 -32.84 29.72
N ALA A 109 -29.64 -31.70 30.03
CA ALA A 109 -30.11 -30.74 29.03
C ALA A 109 -28.97 -29.90 28.46
N SER A 110 -27.93 -29.58 29.26
CA SER A 110 -26.71 -28.95 28.75
C SER A 110 -25.88 -29.93 27.93
N ALA A 111 -25.78 -31.19 28.34
CA ALA A 111 -25.11 -32.24 27.56
C ALA A 111 -25.83 -32.49 26.23
N ALA A 112 -27.15 -32.60 26.22
CA ALA A 112 -27.91 -32.77 24.98
C ALA A 112 -27.83 -31.55 24.05
N ALA A 113 -27.76 -30.34 24.59
CA ALA A 113 -27.54 -29.13 23.79
C ALA A 113 -26.11 -29.09 23.21
N LEU A 114 -25.11 -29.51 24.00
CA LEU A 114 -23.70 -29.57 23.58
C LEU A 114 -23.48 -30.66 22.51
N GLU A 115 -24.11 -31.82 22.69
CA GLU A 115 -24.09 -32.93 21.75
C GLU A 115 -24.81 -32.57 20.44
N LYS A 116 -25.92 -31.81 20.52
CA LYS A 116 -26.59 -31.25 19.34
C LYS A 116 -25.75 -30.20 18.62
N SER A 117 -24.94 -29.41 19.33
CA SER A 117 -23.98 -28.49 18.70
C SER A 117 -22.76 -29.21 18.10
N LEU A 118 -22.36 -30.36 18.65
CA LEU A 118 -21.29 -31.20 18.09
C LEU A 118 -21.73 -32.02 16.87
N GLN A 119 -23.04 -32.33 16.75
CA GLN A 119 -23.62 -33.08 15.65
C GLN A 119 -24.11 -32.23 14.47
N LEU A 120 -24.10 -30.89 14.59
CA LEU A 120 -24.31 -30.04 13.42
C LEU A 120 -23.15 -30.30 12.43
N PRO A 121 -23.42 -30.60 11.16
CA PRO A 121 -22.35 -30.69 10.18
C PRO A 121 -21.60 -29.36 10.23
N GLN A 122 -20.28 -29.42 10.42
CA GLN A 122 -19.39 -28.26 10.36
C GLN A 122 -19.46 -27.69 8.95
N ASN A 123 -20.52 -26.93 8.65
CA ASN A 123 -20.60 -26.08 7.49
C ASN A 123 -20.05 -24.71 7.88
N THR A 124 -18.79 -24.73 8.29
CA THR A 124 -17.91 -23.58 8.35
C THR A 124 -16.79 -23.96 7.39
N SER A 125 -16.95 -23.55 6.13
CA SER A 125 -15.95 -23.77 5.09
C SER A 125 -14.67 -23.01 5.47
N TYR A 126 -13.78 -23.65 6.24
CA TYR A 126 -12.42 -23.16 6.49
C TYR A 126 -11.50 -23.35 5.28
N LEU A 127 -12.03 -24.00 4.23
CA LEU A 127 -11.37 -24.20 2.97
C LEU A 127 -11.69 -23.02 2.04
N ASN A 128 -10.67 -22.47 1.36
CA ASN A 128 -10.90 -21.56 0.23
C ASN A 128 -11.43 -22.35 -1.00
N GLU A 129 -11.71 -21.67 -2.11
CA GLU A 129 -12.22 -22.28 -3.36
C GLU A 129 -11.31 -23.37 -3.94
N GLU A 130 -10.05 -23.41 -3.50
CA GLU A 130 -9.03 -24.40 -3.89
C GLU A 130 -8.90 -25.57 -2.88
N GLY A 131 -9.73 -25.61 -1.83
CA GLY A 131 -9.70 -26.68 -0.82
C GLY A 131 -8.60 -26.52 0.24
N ILE A 132 -8.01 -25.32 0.40
CA ILE A 132 -6.93 -25.04 1.36
C ILE A 132 -7.51 -24.53 2.68
N ASP A 133 -7.16 -25.21 3.78
CA ASP A 133 -7.51 -24.78 5.14
C ASP A 133 -6.81 -23.45 5.50
N VAL A 134 -7.59 -22.38 5.45
CA VAL A 134 -7.15 -21.00 5.67
C VAL A 134 -6.70 -20.80 7.11
N ILE A 135 -7.31 -21.49 8.08
CA ILE A 135 -6.91 -21.41 9.49
C ILE A 135 -5.57 -22.08 9.67
N LYS A 136 -5.41 -23.30 9.16
CA LYS A 136 -4.14 -24.03 9.25
C LYS A 136 -3.00 -23.27 8.58
N LYS A 137 -3.21 -22.72 7.38
CA LYS A 137 -2.21 -21.91 6.67
C LYS A 137 -1.87 -20.61 7.42
N THR A 138 -2.84 -19.98 8.05
CA THR A 138 -2.62 -18.77 8.88
C THR A 138 -1.82 -19.10 10.14
N VAL A 139 -2.11 -20.23 10.79
CA VAL A 139 -1.38 -20.71 11.98
C VAL A 139 0.05 -21.10 11.61
N GLU A 140 0.25 -21.87 10.53
CA GLU A 140 1.60 -22.22 10.03
C GLU A 140 2.40 -20.97 9.63
N GLY A 141 1.77 -19.98 9.01
CA GLY A 141 2.39 -18.68 8.73
C GLY A 141 2.77 -17.94 10.01
N TYR A 142 1.90 -17.93 11.01
CA TYR A 142 2.18 -17.31 12.31
C TYR A 142 3.35 -17.97 13.06
N GLU A 143 3.50 -19.30 12.93
CA GLU A 143 4.64 -20.03 13.50
C GLU A 143 5.95 -19.77 12.72
N LYS A 144 5.87 -19.60 11.39
CA LYS A 144 7.03 -19.37 10.52
C LYS A 144 7.57 -17.93 10.62
N PHE A 145 6.69 -16.94 10.79
CA PHE A 145 7.02 -15.52 10.73
C PHE A 145 6.97 -14.85 12.10
N ASP A 146 8.09 -14.26 12.50
CA ASP A 146 8.20 -13.46 13.72
C ASP A 146 7.77 -12.01 13.42
N VAL A 147 6.50 -11.71 13.73
CA VAL A 147 5.88 -10.40 13.47
C VAL A 147 6.63 -9.26 14.17
N VAL A 148 7.23 -9.49 15.33
CA VAL A 148 7.97 -8.46 16.06
C VAL A 148 9.26 -8.10 15.32
N LYS A 149 10.00 -9.10 14.83
CA LYS A 149 11.18 -8.85 14.01
C LYS A 149 10.84 -8.22 12.66
N ILE A 150 9.71 -8.61 12.05
CA ILE A 150 9.20 -7.98 10.83
C ILE A 150 8.91 -6.50 11.07
N GLU A 151 8.19 -6.18 12.14
CA GLU A 151 7.88 -4.80 12.50
C GLU A 151 9.15 -3.97 12.72
N ASN A 152 10.17 -4.53 13.38
CA ASN A 152 11.45 -3.86 13.55
C ASN A 152 12.17 -3.59 12.21
N ALA A 153 12.14 -4.55 11.28
CA ALA A 153 12.71 -4.37 9.94
C ALA A 153 11.96 -3.30 9.15
N VAL A 154 10.62 -3.33 9.18
CA VAL A 154 9.76 -2.32 8.54
C VAL A 154 10.00 -0.94 9.14
N LYS A 155 10.03 -0.84 10.47
CA LYS A 155 10.31 0.40 11.18
C LYS A 155 11.66 0.98 10.77
N GLY A 156 12.72 0.16 10.83
CA GLY A 156 14.06 0.59 10.40
C GLY A 156 14.09 1.08 8.96
N PHE A 157 13.40 0.39 8.05
CA PHE A 157 13.29 0.77 6.65
C PHE A 157 12.61 2.14 6.45
N VAL A 158 11.45 2.39 7.06
CA VAL A 158 10.69 3.65 6.88
C VAL A 158 11.27 4.83 7.68
N THR A 159 12.07 4.56 8.71
CA THR A 159 12.79 5.62 9.46
C THR A 159 14.20 5.90 8.93
N SER A 160 14.66 5.17 7.93
CA SER A 160 15.97 5.41 7.30
C SER A 160 15.96 6.77 6.58
N GLY A 161 17.00 7.59 6.77
CA GLY A 161 17.13 8.91 6.14
C GLY A 161 18.09 8.96 4.95
N SER A 162 18.71 7.83 4.61
CA SER A 162 19.63 7.73 3.48
C SER A 162 19.45 6.41 2.73
N ILE A 163 19.92 6.39 1.48
CA ILE A 163 19.94 5.15 0.67
C ILE A 163 20.76 4.07 1.39
N GLN A 164 21.90 4.43 1.98
CA GLN A 164 22.79 3.48 2.65
C GLN A 164 22.15 2.82 3.87
N GLU A 165 21.44 3.59 4.70
CA GLU A 165 20.68 3.04 5.83
C GLU A 165 19.55 2.14 5.34
N ARG A 166 18.77 2.62 4.36
CA ARG A 166 17.62 1.90 3.82
C ARG A 166 18.02 0.56 3.20
N LEU A 167 19.16 0.48 2.53
CA LEU A 167 19.69 -0.76 1.94
C LEU A 167 19.91 -1.88 2.98
N SER A 168 20.12 -1.54 4.25
CA SER A 168 20.29 -2.55 5.32
C SER A 168 19.00 -3.32 5.62
N PHE A 169 17.85 -2.77 5.23
CA PHE A 169 16.53 -3.35 5.45
C PHE A 169 15.87 -3.84 4.17
N VAL A 170 16.53 -3.70 3.01
CA VAL A 170 15.96 -4.04 1.70
C VAL A 170 16.48 -5.38 1.20
N ARG A 171 15.61 -6.12 0.50
CA ARG A 171 15.99 -7.36 -0.17
C ARG A 171 16.80 -7.06 -1.43
N ASP A 172 17.77 -7.90 -1.74
CA ASP A 172 18.71 -7.71 -2.87
C ASP A 172 19.34 -6.31 -2.93
N PRO A 173 20.04 -5.87 -1.86
CA PRO A 173 20.55 -4.50 -1.77
C PRO A 173 21.49 -4.15 -2.93
N GLU A 174 22.30 -5.08 -3.41
CA GLU A 174 23.21 -4.85 -4.54
C GLU A 174 22.47 -4.56 -5.85
N ARG A 175 21.35 -5.27 -6.09
CA ARG A 175 20.51 -5.08 -7.29
C ARG A 175 19.72 -3.78 -7.22
N VAL A 176 19.17 -3.48 -6.05
CA VAL A 176 18.23 -2.37 -5.87
C VAL A 176 18.96 -1.03 -5.67
N LYS A 177 20.19 -1.03 -5.17
CA LYS A 177 21.00 0.20 -4.98
C LYS A 177 21.01 1.15 -6.19
N PRO A 178 21.37 0.74 -7.41
CA PRO A 178 21.35 1.66 -8.56
C PRO A 178 19.95 2.18 -8.90
N LEU A 179 18.88 1.41 -8.61
CA LEU A 179 17.50 1.85 -8.82
C LEU A 179 17.10 2.91 -7.79
N MET A 180 17.53 2.74 -6.53
CA MET A 180 17.33 3.72 -5.45
C MET A 180 18.08 5.02 -5.72
N GLU A 181 19.33 4.94 -6.15
CA GLU A 181 20.13 6.13 -6.53
C GLU A 181 19.46 6.92 -7.65
N LYS A 182 18.91 6.21 -8.66
CA LYS A 182 18.11 6.84 -9.72
C LYS A 182 16.80 7.45 -9.20
N TYR A 183 16.13 6.80 -8.24
CA TYR A 183 14.81 7.19 -7.75
C TYR A 183 14.84 8.35 -6.75
N TYR A 184 15.75 8.30 -5.78
CA TYR A 184 15.86 9.32 -4.73
C TYR A 184 16.78 10.48 -5.12
N GLY A 185 17.65 10.29 -6.12
CA GLY A 185 18.84 11.14 -6.27
C GLY A 185 19.88 10.75 -5.21
N ASN A 186 21.15 11.08 -5.43
CA ASN A 186 22.28 10.65 -4.57
C ASN A 186 22.34 11.34 -3.19
N GLU A 187 21.19 11.58 -2.56
CA GLU A 187 21.06 12.44 -1.38
C GLU A 187 20.32 11.74 -0.24
N GLU A 188 20.49 12.33 0.94
CA GLU A 188 19.63 12.08 2.10
C GLU A 188 18.20 12.51 1.76
N PHE A 189 17.22 11.75 2.27
CA PHE A 189 15.81 12.06 2.09
C PHE A 189 15.12 12.07 3.44
N GLU A 190 14.05 12.86 3.55
CA GLU A 190 13.26 12.91 4.78
C GLU A 190 12.67 11.51 5.08
N PRO A 191 12.92 10.94 6.27
CA PRO A 191 12.32 9.68 6.68
C PRO A 191 10.79 9.76 6.69
N GLU A 192 10.13 8.75 6.14
CA GLU A 192 8.67 8.65 6.14
C GLU A 192 8.09 8.47 7.54
N GLY A 193 8.88 7.95 8.49
CA GLY A 193 8.45 7.69 9.86
C GLY A 193 7.64 6.40 9.99
N PHE A 194 7.47 5.92 11.23
CA PHE A 194 6.75 4.70 11.55
C PHE A 194 5.72 4.96 12.66
N GLU A 195 4.46 4.65 12.38
CA GLU A 195 3.39 4.70 13.38
C GLU A 195 2.97 3.30 13.80
N GLU A 196 2.57 2.47 12.83
CA GLU A 196 2.00 1.16 13.13
C GLU A 196 2.09 0.21 11.93
N LEU A 197 2.39 -1.07 12.23
CA LEU A 197 2.18 -2.17 11.28
C LEU A 197 0.80 -2.76 11.53
N ASN A 198 -0.05 -2.82 10.50
CA ASN A 198 -1.36 -3.45 10.62
C ASN A 198 -1.18 -4.96 10.85
N ARG A 199 -1.56 -5.44 12.04
CA ARG A 199 -1.46 -6.87 12.38
C ARG A 199 -2.75 -7.64 12.09
N GLY A 200 -3.83 -6.96 11.73
CA GLY A 200 -5.13 -7.56 11.38
C GLY A 200 -5.23 -8.01 9.94
N GLU A 201 -4.46 -7.39 9.03
CA GLU A 201 -4.50 -7.66 7.59
C GLU A 201 -3.18 -8.24 7.08
N ILE A 202 -2.80 -9.39 7.62
CA ILE A 202 -1.57 -10.09 7.22
C ILE A 202 -1.91 -11.15 6.18
N ARG A 203 -1.11 -11.21 5.11
CA ARG A 203 -1.12 -12.32 4.16
C ARG A 203 0.27 -12.94 4.04
N TYR A 204 0.29 -14.26 3.88
CA TYR A 204 1.51 -15.05 3.71
C TYR A 204 1.51 -15.72 2.34
N ARG A 205 2.62 -15.57 1.61
CA ARG A 205 2.85 -16.23 0.30
C ARG A 205 4.30 -16.72 0.24
N GLY A 206 4.52 -18.02 0.45
CA GLY A 206 5.87 -18.60 0.45
C GLY A 206 6.75 -18.03 1.56
N ASP A 207 7.78 -17.27 1.19
CA ASP A 207 8.67 -16.55 2.11
C ASP A 207 8.28 -15.07 2.27
N PHE A 208 7.19 -14.64 1.63
CA PHE A 208 6.68 -13.28 1.76
C PHE A 208 5.61 -13.15 2.84
N PHE A 209 5.76 -12.08 3.59
CA PHE A 209 4.78 -11.44 4.45
C PHE A 209 4.31 -10.15 3.76
N THR A 210 3.01 -9.93 3.67
CA THR A 210 2.46 -8.65 3.19
C THR A 210 1.44 -8.11 4.18
N SER A 211 1.48 -6.81 4.42
CA SER A 211 0.50 -6.08 5.24
C SER A 211 0.45 -4.60 4.82
N PHE A 212 -0.17 -3.76 5.63
CA PHE A 212 -0.16 -2.31 5.53
C PHE A 212 0.65 -1.70 6.68
N VAL A 213 1.41 -0.65 6.38
CA VAL A 213 2.11 0.16 7.38
C VAL A 213 1.56 1.58 7.33
N ARG A 214 1.26 2.12 8.51
CA ARG A 214 0.97 3.54 8.70
C ARG A 214 2.28 4.27 9.01
N ILE A 215 2.59 5.29 8.23
CA ILE A 215 3.81 6.10 8.36
C ILE A 215 3.53 7.40 9.11
N GLY A 216 4.54 8.24 9.32
CA GLY A 216 4.46 9.43 10.20
C GLY A 216 3.47 10.51 9.74
N ASP A 217 3.08 10.51 8.46
CA ASP A 217 2.03 11.38 7.93
C ASP A 217 0.60 10.80 8.07
N PHE A 218 0.46 9.70 8.82
CA PHE A 218 -0.75 8.88 9.01
C PHE A 218 -1.31 8.22 7.75
N SER A 219 -0.66 8.37 6.58
CA SER A 219 -1.01 7.59 5.40
C SER A 219 -0.64 6.13 5.60
N SER A 220 -1.42 5.24 4.98
CA SER A 220 -1.17 3.80 5.01
C SER A 220 -0.79 3.30 3.63
N GLY A 221 0.22 2.43 3.56
CA GLY A 221 0.68 1.86 2.30
C GLY A 221 0.90 0.35 2.41
N PRO A 222 0.64 -0.42 1.34
CA PRO A 222 0.98 -1.84 1.32
C PRO A 222 2.50 -2.01 1.37
N ILE A 223 2.95 -2.96 2.18
CA ILE A 223 4.33 -3.34 2.36
C ILE A 223 4.49 -4.86 2.21
N ALA A 224 5.59 -5.25 1.57
CA ALA A 224 5.98 -6.64 1.38
C ALA A 224 7.36 -6.86 2.01
N VAL A 225 7.49 -7.97 2.71
CA VAL A 225 8.69 -8.35 3.46
C VAL A 225 9.01 -9.80 3.17
N GLU A 226 10.23 -10.07 2.72
CA GLU A 226 10.73 -11.42 2.47
C GLU A 226 11.52 -11.92 3.68
N ARG A 227 11.29 -13.18 4.05
CA ARG A 227 12.04 -13.90 5.06
C ARG A 227 13.24 -14.58 4.41
N PHE A 228 14.43 -14.28 4.91
CA PHE A 228 15.68 -14.92 4.52
C PHE A 228 16.14 -15.84 5.65
N GLU A 229 16.48 -17.08 5.30
CA GLU A 229 17.11 -18.04 6.21
C GLU A 229 18.63 -17.93 6.09
N ASP A 230 19.30 -17.85 7.23
CA ASP A 230 20.77 -17.83 7.34
C ASP A 230 21.17 -18.77 8.49
N GLY A 231 21.34 -20.05 8.15
CA GLY A 231 21.50 -21.14 9.13
C GLY A 231 20.29 -21.23 10.06
N ASP A 232 20.55 -21.17 11.37
CA ASP A 232 19.50 -21.20 12.40
C ASP A 232 18.83 -19.82 12.62
N ASN A 233 19.34 -18.77 11.98
CA ASN A 233 18.78 -17.43 12.07
C ASN A 233 17.90 -17.11 10.87
N PHE A 234 16.99 -16.17 11.08
CA PHE A 234 16.18 -15.61 10.01
C PHE A 234 16.21 -14.09 10.09
N SER A 235 16.27 -13.46 8.92
CA SER A 235 16.21 -12.02 8.75
C SER A 235 15.02 -11.66 7.88
N TYR A 236 14.53 -10.43 8.03
CA TYR A 236 13.39 -9.92 7.29
C TYR A 236 13.82 -8.69 6.51
N ARG A 237 13.52 -8.66 5.21
CA ARG A 237 13.91 -7.57 4.34
C ARG A 237 12.73 -7.10 3.49
N VAL A 238 12.56 -5.79 3.40
CA VAL A 238 11.48 -5.13 2.66
C VAL A 238 11.74 -5.20 1.16
N ASP A 239 10.69 -5.48 0.39
CA ASP A 239 10.69 -5.26 -1.06
C ASP A 239 10.47 -3.77 -1.34
N TRP A 240 11.58 -3.07 -1.60
CA TRP A 240 11.56 -1.61 -1.84
C TRP A 240 10.76 -1.24 -3.08
N GLU A 241 10.88 -2.00 -4.16
CA GLU A 241 10.22 -1.69 -5.43
C GLU A 241 8.69 -1.70 -5.31
N SER A 242 8.14 -2.66 -4.59
CA SER A 242 6.71 -2.73 -4.25
C SER A 242 6.32 -1.60 -3.32
N TRP A 243 7.16 -1.27 -2.33
CA TRP A 243 6.89 -0.16 -1.41
C TRP A 243 6.78 1.19 -2.13
N VAL A 244 7.68 1.49 -3.06
CA VAL A 244 7.65 2.77 -3.79
C VAL A 244 6.82 2.71 -5.07
N GLY A 245 6.33 1.53 -5.48
CA GLY A 245 5.71 1.34 -6.79
C GLY A 245 6.69 1.69 -7.91
N TYR A 246 7.92 1.16 -7.84
CA TYR A 246 9.01 1.53 -8.73
C TYR A 246 8.64 1.31 -10.19
N CYS A 247 8.86 2.34 -11.00
CA CYS A 247 8.68 2.36 -12.44
C CYS A 247 9.99 2.82 -13.08
N GLU A 248 10.35 2.27 -14.25
CA GLU A 248 11.58 2.66 -14.95
C GLU A 248 11.61 4.15 -15.33
N MET A 249 10.43 4.73 -15.53
CA MET A 249 10.20 6.14 -15.84
C MET A 249 9.03 6.68 -15.01
N SER A 250 9.12 7.95 -14.61
CA SER A 250 8.01 8.66 -13.97
C SER A 250 6.86 8.88 -14.97
N ALA A 251 5.65 9.13 -14.46
CA ALA A 251 4.50 9.45 -15.30
C ALA A 251 4.78 10.70 -16.17
N GLU A 252 5.43 11.70 -15.58
CA GLU A 252 5.81 12.96 -16.24
C GLU A 252 6.83 12.74 -17.36
N ASP A 253 7.82 11.87 -17.13
CA ASP A 253 8.82 11.54 -18.15
C ASP A 253 8.23 10.69 -19.28
N LEU A 254 7.31 9.76 -18.97
CA LEU A 254 6.61 8.97 -19.98
C LEU A 254 5.82 9.87 -20.93
N ILE A 255 5.04 10.81 -20.39
CA ILE A 255 4.23 11.75 -21.19
C ILE A 255 5.12 12.68 -22.04
N ARG A 256 6.28 13.09 -21.50
CA ARG A 256 7.20 14.01 -22.16
C ARG A 256 8.02 13.33 -23.26
N VAL A 257 8.63 12.19 -22.95
CA VAL A 257 9.58 11.49 -23.83
C VAL A 257 8.87 10.58 -24.83
N LYS A 258 7.72 10.02 -24.43
CA LYS A 258 6.91 9.08 -25.23
C LYS A 258 7.75 7.91 -25.78
N PRO A 259 8.36 7.10 -24.90
CA PRO A 259 9.24 6.03 -25.34
C PRO A 259 8.46 5.01 -26.19
N THR A 260 8.99 4.68 -27.36
CA THR A 260 8.48 3.61 -28.22
C THR A 260 9.02 2.24 -27.83
N GLU A 261 10.13 2.22 -27.09
CA GLU A 261 10.65 1.03 -26.43
C GLU A 261 9.80 0.67 -25.18
N PRO A 262 9.57 -0.63 -24.90
CA PRO A 262 8.83 -1.05 -23.72
C PRO A 262 9.46 -0.57 -22.41
N LYS A 263 8.64 -0.02 -21.51
CA LYS A 263 9.02 0.41 -20.17
C LYS A 263 8.24 -0.32 -19.09
N LEU A 264 8.96 -0.83 -18.09
CA LEU A 264 8.38 -1.56 -16.97
C LEU A 264 7.76 -0.59 -15.95
N LEU A 265 6.50 -0.83 -15.61
CA LEU A 265 5.73 -0.07 -14.65
C LEU A 265 5.05 -1.00 -13.62
N ARG A 266 4.97 -0.51 -12.39
CA ARG A 266 4.16 -1.05 -11.29
C ARG A 266 2.97 -0.14 -11.08
N ILE A 267 1.80 -0.56 -11.56
CA ILE A 267 0.62 0.29 -11.68
C ILE A 267 -0.58 -0.27 -10.92
N ILE A 268 -1.52 0.62 -10.64
CA ILE A 268 -2.89 0.28 -10.28
C ILE A 268 -3.69 0.31 -11.59
N LEU A 269 -4.15 -0.86 -12.03
CA LEU A 269 -4.86 -1.07 -13.28
C LEU A 269 -6.36 -1.00 -13.03
N ARG A 270 -7.07 -0.21 -13.84
CA ARG A 270 -8.54 -0.12 -13.82
C ARG A 270 -9.10 -0.28 -15.22
N GLN A 271 -10.36 -0.74 -15.35
CA GLN A 271 -11.05 -0.69 -16.63
C GLN A 271 -11.22 0.75 -17.12
N GLY A 272 -11.02 0.95 -18.42
CA GLY A 272 -11.21 2.21 -19.10
C GLY A 272 -12.34 2.11 -20.14
N SER A 273 -12.83 3.28 -20.59
CA SER A 273 -13.90 3.36 -21.57
C SER A 273 -13.68 4.45 -22.63
N TYR A 274 -12.50 5.07 -22.65
CA TYR A 274 -12.17 6.11 -23.61
C TYR A 274 -11.44 5.51 -24.81
N TYR A 275 -11.85 5.88 -26.02
CA TYR A 275 -11.29 5.39 -27.28
C TYR A 275 -11.12 6.57 -28.24
N ASN A 276 -9.91 6.76 -28.78
CA ASN A 276 -9.63 7.82 -29.75
C ASN A 276 -8.37 7.47 -30.58
N TYR A 277 -8.16 8.19 -31.68
CA TYR A 277 -7.00 8.06 -32.56
C TYR A 277 -6.77 6.60 -33.02
N GLU A 278 -5.59 6.05 -32.73
CA GLU A 278 -5.15 4.70 -33.10
C GLU A 278 -5.89 3.60 -32.31
N TYR A 279 -6.51 3.98 -31.21
CA TYR A 279 -7.28 3.11 -30.31
C TYR A 279 -8.78 3.42 -30.40
N SER A 280 -9.29 3.71 -31.59
CA SER A 280 -10.70 4.10 -31.79
C SER A 280 -11.67 2.93 -32.00
N ASP A 281 -11.19 1.77 -32.47
CA ASP A 281 -12.03 0.57 -32.66
C ASP A 281 -12.07 -0.27 -31.37
N ASP A 282 -13.19 -0.16 -30.64
CA ASP A 282 -13.44 -0.86 -29.38
C ASP A 282 -13.65 -2.37 -29.54
N ARG A 283 -13.76 -2.88 -30.77
CA ARG A 283 -13.77 -4.33 -31.08
C ARG A 283 -12.37 -4.89 -31.20
N VAL A 284 -11.38 -4.04 -31.48
CA VAL A 284 -9.97 -4.42 -31.57
C VAL A 284 -9.27 -4.17 -30.25
N TRP A 285 -9.56 -3.05 -29.59
CA TRP A 285 -8.88 -2.61 -28.38
C TRP A 285 -9.78 -2.72 -27.15
N ALA A 286 -9.17 -3.13 -26.04
CA ALA A 286 -9.72 -2.96 -24.70
C ALA A 286 -8.98 -1.79 -24.03
N ALA A 287 -9.74 -0.84 -23.48
CA ALA A 287 -9.21 0.32 -22.79
C ALA A 287 -9.05 0.07 -21.28
N TYR A 288 -7.98 0.62 -20.72
CA TYR A 288 -7.60 0.57 -19.32
C TYR A 288 -7.11 1.94 -18.88
N ARG A 289 -7.11 2.15 -17.57
CA ARG A 289 -6.48 3.30 -16.92
C ARG A 289 -5.35 2.81 -16.02
N LEU A 290 -4.18 3.41 -16.16
CA LEU A 290 -3.00 3.16 -15.33
C LEU A 290 -2.84 4.30 -14.33
N ASP A 291 -3.11 4.02 -13.07
CA ASP A 291 -2.87 4.96 -11.98
C ASP A 291 -1.52 4.64 -11.32
N PHE A 292 -0.71 5.69 -11.09
CA PHE A 292 0.60 5.57 -10.45
C PHE A 292 0.46 5.73 -8.94
N ARG A 293 1.24 4.97 -8.16
CA ARG A 293 1.20 5.06 -6.68
C ARG A 293 1.52 6.47 -6.15
N ASN A 294 2.43 7.17 -6.82
CA ASN A 294 3.04 8.41 -6.34
C ASN A 294 2.82 9.62 -7.26
N SER A 295 1.87 9.54 -8.19
CA SER A 295 1.52 10.66 -9.07
C SER A 295 0.02 10.71 -9.28
N ASP A 296 -0.54 11.93 -9.35
CA ASP A 296 -1.93 12.17 -9.71
C ASP A 296 -2.16 12.02 -11.23
N ARG A 297 -1.09 11.81 -12.00
CA ARG A 297 -1.17 11.49 -13.42
C ARG A 297 -1.62 10.06 -13.61
N ALA A 298 -2.42 9.85 -14.64
CA ALA A 298 -2.81 8.55 -15.13
C ALA A 298 -2.53 8.46 -16.63
N LEU A 299 -2.34 7.24 -17.12
CA LEU A 299 -2.27 6.96 -18.55
C LEU A 299 -3.51 6.18 -18.99
N LEU A 300 -3.93 6.41 -20.22
CA LEU A 300 -4.89 5.60 -20.93
C LEU A 300 -4.12 4.50 -21.65
N ALA A 301 -4.36 3.25 -21.27
CA ALA A 301 -3.65 2.12 -21.81
C ALA A 301 -4.58 1.20 -22.59
N TYR A 302 -4.05 0.57 -23.63
CA TYR A 302 -4.84 -0.28 -24.50
C TYR A 302 -4.15 -1.62 -24.72
N ALA A 303 -4.93 -2.69 -24.65
CA ALA A 303 -4.49 -4.03 -25.05
C ALA A 303 -5.35 -4.49 -26.24
N ARG A 304 -4.75 -5.23 -27.18
CA ARG A 304 -5.54 -5.85 -28.24
C ARG A 304 -6.37 -6.99 -27.67
N ARG A 305 -7.67 -7.01 -27.95
CA ARG A 305 -8.59 -8.03 -27.40
C ARG A 305 -8.23 -9.46 -27.78
N ASN A 306 -7.59 -9.64 -28.94
CA ASN A 306 -7.15 -10.93 -29.46
C ASN A 306 -5.66 -11.22 -29.21
N SER A 307 -4.98 -10.42 -28.37
CA SER A 307 -3.65 -10.77 -27.88
C SER A 307 -3.75 -11.55 -26.58
N GLN A 308 -2.66 -12.23 -26.21
CA GLN A 308 -2.55 -12.95 -24.95
C GLN A 308 -2.83 -12.02 -23.75
N GLU A 309 -2.30 -10.79 -23.79
CA GLU A 309 -2.50 -9.80 -22.74
C GLU A 309 -3.96 -9.38 -22.64
N GLY A 310 -4.63 -9.16 -23.78
CA GLY A 310 -6.05 -8.78 -23.80
C GLY A 310 -6.97 -9.87 -23.27
N GLU A 311 -6.69 -11.14 -23.59
CA GLU A 311 -7.44 -12.29 -23.07
C GLU A 311 -7.26 -12.43 -21.56
N ILE A 312 -6.01 -12.36 -21.06
CA ILE A 312 -5.69 -12.43 -19.63
C ILE A 312 -6.38 -11.28 -18.88
N LEU A 313 -6.27 -10.04 -19.37
CA LEU A 313 -6.91 -8.90 -18.71
C LEU A 313 -8.44 -8.99 -18.75
N ALA A 314 -9.03 -9.48 -19.83
CA ALA A 314 -10.47 -9.68 -19.90
C ALA A 314 -10.98 -10.71 -18.88
N GLU A 315 -10.19 -11.75 -18.62
CA GLU A 315 -10.51 -12.74 -17.58
C GLU A 315 -10.33 -12.16 -16.18
N LEU A 316 -9.20 -11.51 -15.90
CA LEU A 316 -8.91 -10.95 -14.57
C LEU A 316 -9.93 -9.88 -14.15
N PHE A 317 -10.40 -9.05 -15.08
CA PHE A 317 -11.39 -8.01 -14.83
C PHE A 317 -12.84 -8.49 -14.92
N ARG A 318 -13.10 -9.80 -15.01
CA ARG A 318 -14.47 -10.34 -14.92
C ARG A 318 -15.09 -10.08 -13.54
N ASP A 319 -14.28 -10.25 -12.50
CA ASP A 319 -14.71 -10.22 -11.10
C ASP A 319 -13.95 -9.16 -10.26
N SER A 320 -13.13 -8.33 -10.91
CA SER A 320 -12.33 -7.28 -10.26
C SER A 320 -12.52 -5.94 -10.96
N GLU A 321 -12.62 -4.85 -10.19
CA GLU A 321 -12.67 -3.48 -10.73
C GLU A 321 -11.28 -2.83 -10.80
N GLU A 322 -10.35 -3.32 -9.98
CA GLU A 322 -8.99 -2.79 -9.82
C GLU A 322 -7.99 -3.94 -9.56
N LEU A 323 -6.81 -3.84 -10.16
CA LEU A 323 -5.73 -4.82 -9.99
C LEU A 323 -4.39 -4.11 -9.82
N LEU A 324 -3.57 -4.55 -8.87
CA LEU A 324 -2.15 -4.21 -8.85
C LEU A 324 -1.43 -5.08 -9.88
N TYR A 325 -0.62 -4.46 -10.74
CA TYR A 325 0.04 -5.19 -11.80
C TYR A 325 1.44 -4.65 -12.11
N THR A 326 2.34 -5.55 -12.48
CA THR A 326 3.64 -5.22 -13.08
C THR A 326 3.57 -5.55 -14.57
N LEU A 327 3.71 -4.53 -15.42
CA LEU A 327 3.55 -4.66 -16.86
C LEU A 327 4.56 -3.78 -17.61
N LYS A 328 4.67 -4.01 -18.92
CA LYS A 328 5.38 -3.08 -19.81
C LYS A 328 4.41 -2.36 -20.73
N ILE A 329 4.66 -1.07 -20.91
CA ILE A 329 3.96 -0.24 -21.90
C ILE A 329 4.92 0.38 -22.90
N ARG A 330 4.38 0.83 -24.03
CA ARG A 330 5.08 1.73 -24.95
C ARG A 330 4.13 2.73 -25.58
N TYR A 331 4.70 3.82 -26.09
CA TYR A 331 4.00 4.72 -27.00
C TYR A 331 4.08 4.20 -28.44
N PRO A 332 3.03 4.42 -29.24
CA PRO A 332 3.10 4.15 -30.67
C PRO A 332 4.07 5.11 -31.37
N GLU A 333 4.70 4.68 -32.48
CA GLU A 333 5.75 5.44 -33.17
C GLU A 333 5.33 6.86 -33.57
N ASN A 334 4.04 7.06 -33.87
CA ASN A 334 3.48 8.36 -34.27
C ASN A 334 2.43 8.86 -33.28
N ALA A 335 2.69 8.69 -31.97
CA ALA A 335 1.76 9.03 -30.88
C ALA A 335 1.18 10.44 -30.98
N ARG A 336 -0.09 10.51 -31.39
CA ARG A 336 -0.87 11.76 -31.45
C ARG A 336 -1.23 12.29 -30.06
N SER A 337 -1.50 11.39 -29.11
CA SER A 337 -1.77 11.76 -27.72
C SER A 337 -0.51 11.71 -26.85
N GLY A 338 -0.52 12.44 -25.74
CA GLY A 338 0.55 12.42 -24.74
C GLY A 338 0.35 11.38 -23.64
N ASP A 339 -0.83 10.79 -23.55
CA ASP A 339 -1.29 9.97 -22.42
C ASP A 339 -1.82 8.59 -22.85
N GLN A 340 -1.70 8.23 -24.13
CA GLN A 340 -2.20 6.97 -24.67
C GLN A 340 -1.05 6.01 -24.99
N VAL A 341 -1.11 4.82 -24.40
CA VAL A 341 -0.06 3.81 -24.50
C VAL A 341 -0.61 2.43 -24.82
N GLU A 342 0.21 1.57 -25.41
CA GLU A 342 -0.10 0.15 -25.63
C GLU A 342 0.49 -0.67 -24.47
N ILE A 343 -0.31 -1.59 -23.92
CA ILE A 343 0.16 -2.65 -23.02
C ILE A 343 0.77 -3.74 -23.90
N VAL A 344 2.06 -3.97 -23.74
CA VAL A 344 2.82 -4.90 -24.60
C VAL A 344 3.21 -6.19 -23.92
N GLU A 345 3.28 -6.20 -22.59
CA GLU A 345 3.67 -7.39 -21.83
C GLU A 345 3.11 -7.32 -20.42
N LEU A 346 2.55 -8.43 -19.95
CA LEU A 346 2.10 -8.61 -18.58
C LEU A 346 3.14 -9.47 -17.84
N LEU A 347 3.79 -8.91 -16.81
CA LEU A 347 4.85 -9.61 -16.08
C LEU A 347 4.31 -10.36 -14.87
N GLY A 348 3.34 -9.80 -14.17
CA GLY A 348 2.70 -10.48 -13.05
C GLY A 348 1.69 -9.63 -12.30
N GLN A 349 0.73 -10.30 -11.68
CA GLN A 349 -0.22 -9.68 -10.76
C GLN A 349 0.47 -9.35 -9.43
N GLY A 350 0.27 -8.12 -8.96
CA GLY A 350 0.98 -7.53 -7.84
C GLY A 350 2.32 -6.90 -8.25
N TRP A 351 3.04 -6.37 -7.27
CA TRP A 351 4.30 -5.66 -7.46
C TRP A 351 5.54 -6.41 -6.97
N ILE A 352 5.33 -7.55 -6.29
CA ILE A 352 6.38 -8.41 -5.75
C ILE A 352 6.85 -9.35 -6.85
N GLU A 353 8.13 -9.24 -7.22
CA GLU A 353 8.79 -10.18 -8.13
C GLU A 353 9.33 -11.38 -7.35
N ASP A 354 8.90 -12.58 -7.74
CA ASP A 354 9.47 -13.83 -7.23
C ASP A 354 10.79 -14.08 -7.98
N ILE A 355 11.91 -13.65 -7.38
CA ILE A 355 13.24 -13.81 -7.97
C ILE A 355 13.69 -15.26 -7.72
N PRO A 356 14.07 -16.03 -8.76
CA PRO A 356 14.56 -17.39 -8.56
C PRO A 356 15.86 -17.34 -7.74
N LYS A 357 15.86 -18.02 -6.58
CA LYS A 357 17.04 -18.15 -5.73
C LYS A 357 18.12 -18.91 -6.52
N ILE A 358 19.24 -18.24 -6.81
CA ILE A 358 20.40 -18.93 -7.37
C ILE A 358 20.95 -19.81 -6.24
N GLU A 359 20.67 -21.11 -6.30
CA GLU A 359 21.32 -22.09 -5.44
C GLU A 359 22.84 -21.97 -5.68
N LYS A 360 23.55 -21.40 -4.72
CA LYS A 360 25.00 -21.52 -4.67
C LYS A 360 25.27 -23.01 -4.51
N LYS A 361 25.71 -23.66 -5.58
CA LYS A 361 26.37 -24.96 -5.46
C LYS A 361 27.61 -24.72 -4.62
N ASP A 362 27.59 -25.27 -3.42
CA ASP A 362 28.78 -25.38 -2.59
C ASP A 362 29.87 -26.11 -3.41
N GLU A 363 31.01 -25.45 -3.60
CA GLU A 363 32.24 -26.05 -4.14
C GLU A 363 32.99 -26.84 -3.06
#